data_AF-A0A6A3GXH5-F1
#
_entry.id   AF-A0A6A3GXH5-F1
#
_cell.length_a   1.000
_cell.length_b   1.000
_cell.length_c   1.000
_cell.angle_alpha   90.00
_cell.angle_beta   90.00
_cell.angle_gamma   90.00
#
_symmetry.space_group_name_H-M   'P 1'
#
loop_
_entity.id
_entity.type
_entity.pdbx_description
1 polymer ?
#
loop_
_entity_poly.entity_id
_entity_poly.type
_entity_poly.pdbx_seq_one_letter_code
_entity_poly.pdbx_strand_id
1 'polypeptide(L)'
;MPAHLDTIRYQDDVKELVHEHNANTRVLQKEVSKLRQELEDSQAYQRILDRRVRESSFDVTDLMKFLGNHATLACNWVHLRDLLQHYQDRTPVPQSLHTVIATTASDDPLSQPGAFTGLDHPDNQDGESKPEDNSDSPSDPPSNRRSSRRRSSGSSSTPADSKRAPKRSSHKAPAAPQLRPVKRVEDSSSCLPESTPPVWSVEKARGSLPGPIVWDDLRLDVQRLICSGVFLKGAVSWPQEDRPVHTRFCQGDLVEMLSRMMFWNQLNESHWPKYAPERYYLAAEAHLDGLEGQEVQPPFWGRLSTTGDTEEELLPEDFVTRGNWMFSRVASSQLPRVQSRRVSNGDLVSEWHKN
;
A
#
# COMPACT_ATOMS: atom_id res chain seq x y z
N MET A 1 47.03 -28.38 -5.48
CA MET A 1 46.73 -27.22 -6.34
C MET A 1 45.25 -26.93 -6.54
N PRO A 2 44.32 -27.87 -6.82
CA PRO A 2 42.90 -27.49 -7.05
C PRO A 2 42.25 -26.78 -5.85
N ALA A 3 42.34 -27.35 -4.65
CA ALA A 3 41.71 -26.80 -3.43
C ALA A 3 42.06 -25.34 -3.09
N HIS A 4 43.20 -24.81 -3.57
CA HIS A 4 43.57 -23.41 -3.34
C HIS A 4 42.76 -22.45 -4.22
N LEU A 5 42.39 -22.86 -5.45
CA LEU A 5 41.53 -22.08 -6.34
C LEU A 5 40.09 -22.07 -5.81
N ASP A 6 39.60 -23.20 -5.32
CA ASP A 6 38.26 -23.30 -4.72
C ASP A 6 38.14 -22.40 -3.47
N THR A 7 39.20 -22.35 -2.64
CA THR A 7 39.26 -21.46 -1.47
C THR A 7 39.26 -19.97 -1.86
N ILE A 8 39.96 -19.58 -2.93
CA ILE A 8 39.94 -18.20 -3.43
C ILE A 8 38.54 -17.84 -3.93
N ARG A 9 37.93 -18.69 -4.78
CA ARG A 9 36.58 -18.48 -5.30
C ARG A 9 35.57 -18.27 -4.17
N TYR A 10 35.59 -19.15 -3.17
CA TYR A 10 34.75 -19.03 -1.98
C TYR A 10 34.93 -17.69 -1.25
N GLN A 11 36.17 -17.23 -1.06
CA GLN A 11 36.42 -15.93 -0.43
C GLN A 11 35.89 -14.76 -1.27
N ASP A 12 35.95 -14.85 -2.59
CA ASP A 12 35.45 -13.81 -3.49
C ASP A 12 33.92 -13.79 -3.56
N ASP A 13 33.26 -14.96 -3.61
CA ASP A 13 31.80 -15.11 -3.46
C ASP A 13 31.29 -14.48 -2.16
N VAL A 14 31.97 -14.74 -1.03
CA VAL A 14 31.62 -14.14 0.28
C VAL A 14 31.83 -12.63 0.30
N LYS A 15 32.92 -12.11 -0.30
CA LYS A 15 33.13 -10.65 -0.42
C LYS A 15 32.03 -10.00 -1.25
N GLU A 16 31.67 -10.59 -2.40
CA GLU A 16 30.62 -10.08 -3.28
C GLU A 16 29.27 -10.04 -2.55
N LEU A 17 28.90 -11.11 -1.84
CA LEU A 17 27.68 -11.15 -1.03
C LEU A 17 27.64 -10.04 0.04
N VAL A 18 28.76 -9.80 0.72
CA VAL A 18 28.89 -8.74 1.72
C VAL A 18 28.80 -7.35 1.06
N HIS A 19 29.34 -7.16 -0.15
CA HIS A 19 29.19 -5.92 -0.89
C HIS A 19 27.75 -5.67 -1.36
N GLU A 20 27.06 -6.68 -1.90
CA GLU A 20 25.64 -6.63 -2.27
C GLU A 20 24.76 -6.29 -1.05
N HIS A 21 24.95 -7.00 0.07
CA HIS A 21 24.19 -6.78 1.30
C HIS A 21 24.40 -5.38 1.89
N ASN A 22 25.66 -4.88 1.90
CA ASN A 22 25.97 -3.53 2.36
C ASN A 22 25.37 -2.44 1.44
N ALA A 23 25.33 -2.67 0.11
CA ALA A 23 24.69 -1.76 -0.82
C ALA A 23 23.18 -1.71 -0.59
N ASN A 24 22.51 -2.87 -0.49
CA ASN A 24 21.08 -2.99 -0.20
C ASN A 24 20.73 -2.31 1.14
N THR A 25 21.51 -2.57 2.20
CA THR A 25 21.33 -1.94 3.53
C THR A 25 21.38 -0.40 3.46
N ARG A 26 22.33 0.18 2.72
CA ARG A 26 22.44 1.64 2.56
C ARG A 26 21.24 2.25 1.84
N VAL A 27 20.69 1.56 0.82
CA VAL A 27 19.51 2.07 0.11
C VAL A 27 18.26 1.98 0.98
N LEU A 28 18.08 0.86 1.70
CA LEU A 28 16.98 0.71 2.66
C LEU A 28 17.05 1.78 3.76
N GLN A 29 18.23 2.07 4.32
CA GLN A 29 18.42 3.15 5.29
C GLN A 29 18.03 4.52 4.73
N LYS A 30 18.36 4.81 3.46
CA LYS A 30 17.97 6.05 2.80
C LYS A 30 16.45 6.17 2.64
N GLU A 31 15.79 5.10 2.20
CA GLU A 31 14.33 5.10 2.01
C GLU A 31 13.59 5.17 3.35
N VAL A 32 14.05 4.47 4.40
CA VAL A 32 13.52 4.61 5.76
C VAL A 32 13.67 6.04 6.28
N SER A 33 14.79 6.71 5.99
CA SER A 33 15.00 8.12 6.39
C SER A 33 14.04 9.06 5.65
N LYS A 34 13.83 8.85 4.35
CA LYS A 34 12.86 9.59 3.54
C LYS A 34 11.42 9.39 4.03
N LEU A 35 10.99 8.15 4.26
CA LEU A 35 9.64 7.84 4.74
C LEU A 35 9.37 8.38 6.15
N ARG A 36 10.40 8.46 7.01
CA ARG A 36 10.29 9.14 8.31
C ARG A 36 10.07 10.65 8.15
N GLN A 37 10.83 11.31 7.27
CA GLN A 37 10.63 12.72 6.99
C GLN A 37 9.21 12.99 6.44
N GLU A 38 8.76 12.20 5.46
CA GLU A 38 7.43 12.33 4.88
C GLU A 38 6.30 12.11 5.90
N LEU A 39 6.50 11.20 6.86
CA LEU A 39 5.58 11.00 7.99
C LEU A 39 5.60 12.20 8.96
N GLU A 40 6.77 12.75 9.27
CA GLU A 40 6.90 13.94 10.13
C GLU A 40 6.25 15.18 9.49
N ASP A 41 6.45 15.38 8.18
CA ASP A 41 5.86 16.45 7.38
C ASP A 41 4.33 16.30 7.32
N SER A 42 3.82 15.07 7.09
CA SER A 42 2.39 14.76 7.09
C SER A 42 1.75 15.03 8.46
N GLN A 43 2.39 14.62 9.55
CA GLN A 43 1.94 14.92 10.90
C GLN A 43 1.99 16.42 11.22
N ALA A 44 3.01 17.15 10.74
CA ALA A 44 3.09 18.60 10.89
C ALA A 44 1.93 19.30 10.16
N TYR A 45 1.61 18.86 8.95
CA TYR A 45 0.45 19.34 8.20
C TYR A 45 -0.88 19.04 8.90
N GLN A 46 -1.04 17.84 9.46
CA GLN A 46 -2.23 17.49 10.25
C GLN A 46 -2.39 18.40 11.49
N ARG A 47 -1.31 18.67 12.25
CA ARG A 47 -1.34 19.62 13.38
C ARG A 47 -1.81 21.02 12.97
N ILE A 48 -1.42 21.49 11.78
CA ILE A 48 -1.86 22.78 11.22
C ILE A 48 -3.35 22.76 10.86
N LEU A 49 -3.83 21.69 10.21
CA LEU A 49 -5.25 21.52 9.89
C LEU A 49 -6.11 21.47 11.16
N ASP A 50 -5.74 20.63 12.13
CA ASP A 50 -6.50 20.50 13.37
C ASP A 50 -6.51 21.85 14.12
N ARG A 51 -5.42 22.62 14.07
CA ARG A 51 -5.34 23.97 14.66
C ARG A 51 -6.33 24.92 13.99
N ARG A 52 -6.35 24.95 12.66
CA ARG A 52 -7.32 25.76 11.91
C ARG A 52 -8.76 25.35 12.23
N VAL A 53 -9.03 24.04 12.36
CA VAL A 53 -10.37 23.55 12.72
C VAL A 53 -10.81 24.14 14.05
N ARG A 54 -9.96 24.13 15.10
CA ARG A 54 -10.30 24.69 16.42
C ARG A 54 -10.38 26.21 16.44
N GLU A 55 -9.44 26.90 15.79
CA GLU A 55 -9.49 28.37 15.62
C GLU A 55 -10.75 28.83 14.86
N SER A 56 -11.27 28.00 13.95
CA SER A 56 -12.54 28.23 13.24
C SER A 56 -13.76 27.63 13.92
N SER A 57 -13.59 26.92 15.06
CA SER A 57 -14.68 26.18 15.67
C SER A 57 -15.62 27.13 16.41
N PHE A 58 -16.88 27.11 16.00
CA PHE A 58 -17.93 27.86 16.63
C PHE A 58 -18.30 27.20 17.97
N ASP A 59 -17.99 27.85 19.09
CA ASP A 59 -18.49 27.41 20.40
C ASP A 59 -19.83 28.08 20.73
N VAL A 60 -20.83 27.22 20.96
CA VAL A 60 -22.17 27.61 21.40
C VAL A 60 -22.13 28.19 22.81
N THR A 61 -21.27 27.68 23.69
CA THR A 61 -21.25 28.08 25.11
C THR A 61 -20.79 29.52 25.27
N ASP A 62 -19.67 29.88 24.64
CA ASP A 62 -19.13 31.23 24.66
C ASP A 62 -20.02 32.23 23.93
N LEU A 63 -20.65 31.88 22.78
CA LEU A 63 -21.65 32.76 22.16
C LEU A 63 -22.85 32.98 23.09
N MET A 64 -23.41 31.92 23.67
CA MET A 64 -24.59 32.03 24.55
C MET A 64 -24.29 32.89 25.79
N LYS A 65 -23.08 32.78 26.34
CA LYS A 65 -22.58 33.61 27.44
C LYS A 65 -22.39 35.06 27.02
N PHE A 66 -21.81 35.32 25.85
CA PHE A 66 -21.67 36.66 25.28
C PHE A 66 -23.03 37.33 25.10
N LEU A 67 -23.98 36.66 24.42
CA LEU A 67 -25.33 37.16 24.21
C LEU A 67 -26.06 37.42 25.53
N GLY A 68 -25.97 36.51 26.50
CA GLY A 68 -26.58 36.69 27.82
C GLY A 68 -26.03 37.85 28.65
N ASN A 69 -24.75 38.22 28.43
CA ASN A 69 -24.10 39.33 29.13
C ASN A 69 -24.29 40.69 28.44
N HIS A 70 -24.52 40.70 27.11
CA HIS A 70 -24.45 41.92 26.30
C HIS A 70 -25.72 42.23 25.48
N ALA A 71 -26.72 41.35 25.44
CA ALA A 71 -27.95 41.56 24.69
C ALA A 71 -29.23 41.23 25.50
N THR A 72 -30.30 41.99 25.27
CA THR A 72 -31.62 41.69 25.83
C THR A 72 -32.45 40.92 24.78
N LEU A 73 -32.29 39.61 24.72
CA LEU A 73 -33.03 38.76 23.78
C LEU A 73 -34.34 38.25 24.39
N ALA A 74 -35.47 38.63 23.77
CA ALA A 74 -36.80 38.11 24.10
C ALA A 74 -37.05 36.76 23.37
N CYS A 75 -36.29 35.72 23.75
CA CYS A 75 -36.36 34.40 23.10
C CYS A 75 -36.34 33.22 24.10
N ASN A 76 -36.59 32.02 23.61
CA ASN A 76 -36.38 30.79 24.37
C ASN A 76 -34.90 30.37 24.29
N TRP A 77 -34.11 30.81 25.27
CA TRP A 77 -32.67 30.55 25.36
C TRP A 77 -32.28 29.06 25.28
N VAL A 78 -33.09 28.16 25.84
CA VAL A 78 -32.84 26.71 25.80
C VAL A 78 -32.93 26.21 24.35
N HIS A 79 -34.00 26.61 23.65
CA HIS A 79 -34.24 26.23 22.26
C HIS A 79 -33.20 26.86 21.31
N LEU A 80 -32.77 28.10 21.57
CA LEU A 80 -31.72 28.76 20.81
C LEU A 80 -30.38 28.02 20.94
N ARG A 81 -29.97 27.67 22.17
CA ARG A 81 -28.77 26.86 22.41
C ARG A 81 -28.84 25.53 21.66
N ASP A 82 -29.94 24.79 21.76
CA ASP A 82 -30.06 23.46 21.17
C ASP A 82 -30.04 23.53 19.62
N LEU A 83 -30.61 24.59 19.02
CA LEU A 83 -30.49 24.87 17.58
C LEU A 83 -29.04 25.16 17.16
N LEU A 84 -28.31 25.96 17.95
CA LEU A 84 -26.90 26.29 17.70
C LEU A 84 -25.98 25.06 17.91
N GLN A 85 -26.32 24.17 18.85
CA GLN A 85 -25.64 22.90 19.06
C GLN A 85 -25.77 21.99 17.84
N HIS A 86 -26.97 21.91 17.24
CA HIS A 86 -27.16 21.18 15.98
C HIS A 86 -26.29 21.74 14.84
N TYR A 87 -26.10 23.06 14.77
CA TYR A 87 -25.19 23.70 13.81
C TYR A 87 -23.71 23.36 14.07
N GLN A 88 -23.26 23.43 15.33
CA GLN A 88 -21.89 23.07 15.75
C GLN A 88 -21.59 21.60 15.42
N ASP A 89 -22.47 20.68 15.82
CA ASP A 89 -22.31 19.23 15.65
C ASP A 89 -22.58 18.75 14.21
N ARG A 90 -22.95 19.66 13.29
CA ARG A 90 -23.37 19.36 11.90
C ARG A 90 -24.50 18.33 11.81
N THR A 91 -25.41 18.30 12.80
CA THR A 91 -26.52 17.36 12.86
C THR A 91 -27.82 17.96 12.29
N PRO A 92 -28.71 17.13 11.69
CA PRO A 92 -29.96 17.64 11.15
C PRO A 92 -30.89 18.13 12.26
N VAL A 93 -31.38 19.36 12.12
CA VAL A 93 -32.32 19.97 13.06
C VAL A 93 -33.67 19.24 13.02
N PRO A 94 -34.22 18.78 14.16
CA PRO A 94 -35.55 18.17 14.21
C PRO A 94 -36.65 19.12 13.71
N GLN A 95 -37.64 18.59 12.98
CA GLN A 95 -38.71 19.40 12.38
C GLN A 95 -39.53 20.21 13.41
N SER A 96 -39.57 19.77 14.67
CA SER A 96 -40.19 20.48 15.80
C SER A 96 -39.43 21.72 16.28
N LEU A 97 -38.21 21.95 15.79
CA LEU A 97 -37.39 23.13 16.11
C LEU A 97 -37.37 24.18 14.98
N HIS A 98 -38.19 24.04 13.94
CA HIS A 98 -38.39 25.08 12.93
C HIS A 98 -39.13 26.28 13.52
N THR A 99 -38.39 27.13 14.23
CA THR A 99 -38.89 28.34 14.89
C THR A 99 -38.51 29.58 14.08
N VAL A 100 -39.47 30.50 13.88
CA VAL A 100 -39.19 31.81 13.27
C VAL A 100 -38.43 32.66 14.29
N ILE A 101 -37.17 32.98 13.99
CA ILE A 101 -36.37 33.93 14.77
C ILE A 101 -36.69 35.35 14.28
N ALA A 102 -37.46 36.10 15.06
CA ALA A 102 -37.71 37.52 14.82
C ALA A 102 -36.76 38.36 15.69
N THR A 103 -35.75 38.96 15.07
CA THR A 103 -34.78 39.84 15.72
C THR A 103 -34.93 41.28 15.24
N THR A 104 -35.38 42.17 16.11
CA THR A 104 -35.38 43.62 15.89
C THR A 104 -34.08 44.23 16.44
N ALA A 105 -33.05 44.32 15.60
CA ALA A 105 -31.92 45.21 15.87
C ALA A 105 -32.38 46.65 15.59
N SER A 106 -32.82 47.34 16.63
CA SER A 106 -33.43 48.67 16.55
C SER A 106 -32.48 49.71 17.15
N ASP A 107 -31.68 50.36 16.31
CA ASP A 107 -30.98 51.59 16.68
C ASP A 107 -31.96 52.78 16.80
N ASP A 108 -33.06 52.74 16.03
CA ASP A 108 -34.20 53.67 16.09
C ASP A 108 -35.52 52.88 15.88
N PRO A 109 -36.50 52.95 16.80
CA PRO A 109 -37.75 52.17 16.74
C PRO A 109 -38.69 52.48 15.56
N LEU A 110 -38.36 53.44 14.69
CA LEU A 110 -39.20 53.83 13.54
C LEU A 110 -38.76 53.24 12.18
N SER A 111 -37.60 52.58 12.10
CA SER A 111 -37.09 52.04 10.83
C SER A 111 -37.72 50.68 10.48
N GLN A 112 -38.29 50.54 9.27
CA GLN A 112 -38.79 49.26 8.78
C GLN A 112 -37.67 48.41 8.15
N PRO A 113 -37.50 47.12 8.52
CA PRO A 113 -36.50 46.25 7.92
C PRO A 113 -36.82 45.91 6.46
N GLY A 114 -35.80 45.97 5.59
CA GLY A 114 -35.87 45.42 4.22
C GLY A 114 -35.77 43.89 4.23
N ALA A 115 -36.29 43.25 3.17
CA ALA A 115 -36.15 41.81 2.99
C ALA A 115 -34.69 41.42 2.72
N PHE A 116 -34.25 40.29 3.30
CA PHE A 116 -32.90 39.76 3.08
C PHE A 116 -32.74 39.24 1.64
N THR A 117 -32.02 39.99 0.80
CA THR A 117 -31.41 39.45 -0.41
C THR A 117 -30.18 38.65 -0.03
N GLY A 118 -30.10 37.40 -0.49
CA GLY A 118 -28.97 36.50 -0.20
C GLY A 118 -27.63 37.15 -0.57
N LEU A 119 -26.65 37.02 0.31
CA LEU A 119 -25.29 37.48 0.05
C LEU A 119 -24.64 36.54 -0.96
N ASP A 120 -24.42 37.03 -2.18
CA ASP A 120 -23.54 36.36 -3.14
C ASP A 120 -22.13 36.24 -2.55
N HIS A 121 -21.51 35.08 -2.73
CA HIS A 121 -20.19 34.78 -2.18
C HIS A 121 -19.13 35.64 -2.90
N PRO A 122 -18.40 36.54 -2.21
CA PRO A 122 -17.34 37.29 -2.84
C PRO A 122 -16.18 36.36 -3.15
N ASP A 123 -15.90 36.17 -4.44
CA ASP A 123 -14.68 35.48 -4.88
C ASP A 123 -13.43 36.28 -4.49
N ASN A 124 -12.35 35.55 -4.30
CA ASN A 124 -11.15 35.92 -3.59
C ASN A 124 -10.42 37.12 -4.22
N GLN A 125 -10.24 38.22 -3.48
CA GLN A 125 -9.08 39.09 -3.65
C GLN A 125 -8.45 39.47 -2.30
N ASP A 126 -7.12 39.45 -2.31
CA ASP A 126 -6.20 39.54 -1.17
C ASP A 126 -5.94 41.00 -0.75
N GLY A 127 -5.64 41.24 0.53
CA GLY A 127 -5.55 42.62 1.06
C GLY A 127 -5.45 42.81 2.58
N GLU A 128 -4.51 42.12 3.24
CA GLU A 128 -3.80 42.52 4.47
C GLU A 128 -4.50 43.40 5.55
N SER A 129 -4.81 42.83 6.73
CA SER A 129 -4.38 43.36 8.05
C SER A 129 -4.75 42.44 9.25
N LYS A 130 -3.94 42.49 10.31
CA LYS A 130 -4.08 41.82 11.64
C LYS A 130 -4.88 42.72 12.63
N PRO A 131 -5.26 42.27 13.86
CA PRO A 131 -5.08 40.97 14.55
C PRO A 131 -6.44 40.25 14.83
N GLU A 132 -6.55 39.01 15.32
CA GLU A 132 -6.36 38.44 16.67
C GLU A 132 -6.53 36.89 16.52
N ASP A 133 -5.65 36.01 17.01
CA ASP A 133 -5.39 35.57 18.41
C ASP A 133 -6.37 34.50 18.97
N ASN A 134 -6.14 33.20 18.71
CA ASN A 134 -5.78 32.20 19.74
C ASN A 134 -5.77 30.72 19.29
N SER A 135 -4.61 30.09 19.51
CA SER A 135 -4.45 28.82 20.25
C SER A 135 -5.21 27.52 19.88
N ASP A 136 -4.44 26.60 19.30
CA ASP A 136 -4.07 25.29 19.89
C ASP A 136 -5.08 24.09 19.93
N SER A 137 -4.47 22.89 20.01
CA SER A 137 -4.82 21.43 20.12
C SER A 137 -6.14 20.99 20.78
N PRO A 138 -6.67 19.74 20.62
CA PRO A 138 -6.27 18.55 19.81
C PRO A 138 -7.49 17.83 19.09
N SER A 139 -7.34 16.53 18.80
CA SER A 139 -8.29 15.55 18.21
C SER A 139 -9.07 14.73 19.27
N ASP A 140 -10.19 14.06 18.87
CA ASP A 140 -10.71 12.73 19.29
C ASP A 140 -10.85 12.34 20.81
N PRO A 141 -11.42 11.18 21.22
CA PRO A 141 -12.42 10.27 20.60
C PRO A 141 -13.69 10.22 21.53
N PRO A 142 -14.15 9.17 22.27
CA PRO A 142 -14.19 7.71 22.07
C PRO A 142 -15.52 6.95 22.40
N SER A 143 -15.92 6.05 21.50
CA SER A 143 -16.44 4.68 21.75
C SER A 143 -17.62 4.36 22.72
N ASN A 144 -18.39 3.34 22.28
CA ASN A 144 -18.92 2.20 23.07
C ASN A 144 -20.28 2.26 23.82
N ARG A 145 -21.14 1.32 23.36
CA ARG A 145 -21.87 0.27 24.13
C ARG A 145 -23.33 0.48 24.59
N ARG A 146 -24.13 -0.50 24.13
CA ARG A 146 -25.23 -1.21 24.84
C ARG A 146 -26.55 -0.41 25.03
N SER A 147 -27.75 -1.01 25.02
CA SER A 147 -28.13 -2.42 24.76
C SER A 147 -29.65 -2.61 24.54
N SER A 148 -30.01 -3.78 24.00
CA SER A 148 -31.23 -4.57 24.29
C SER A 148 -32.64 -4.06 23.92
N ARG A 149 -33.25 -4.76 22.95
CA ARG A 149 -34.60 -5.41 23.04
C ARG A 149 -34.67 -6.44 21.91
N ARG A 150 -34.54 -7.75 22.13
CA ARG A 150 -35.43 -8.68 22.86
C ARG A 150 -36.83 -8.79 22.23
N ARG A 151 -36.98 -9.74 21.31
CA ARG A 151 -38.22 -10.55 21.15
C ARG A 151 -37.85 -11.95 20.65
N SER A 152 -38.62 -12.95 21.09
CA SER A 152 -38.24 -14.36 21.07
C SER A 152 -39.39 -15.23 20.56
N SER A 153 -39.08 -16.23 19.73
CA SER A 153 -39.83 -17.47 19.43
C SER A 153 -39.45 -17.94 18.01
N GLY A 154 -39.21 -19.23 17.72
CA GLY A 154 -39.16 -20.39 18.60
C GLY A 154 -38.57 -21.62 17.88
N SER A 155 -38.00 -22.53 18.68
CA SER A 155 -37.64 -23.94 18.42
C SER A 155 -37.60 -24.51 16.98
N SER A 156 -36.42 -25.00 16.59
CA SER A 156 -36.23 -26.39 16.13
C SER A 156 -34.80 -26.84 16.42
N SER A 157 -34.54 -28.14 16.54
CA SER A 157 -33.39 -28.70 17.27
C SER A 157 -32.52 -29.68 16.47
N THR A 158 -31.20 -29.57 16.67
CA THR A 158 -30.12 -30.58 16.47
C THR A 158 -29.79 -31.08 15.05
N PRO A 159 -28.57 -31.65 14.80
CA PRO A 159 -27.32 -31.61 15.58
C PRO A 159 -26.09 -31.09 14.77
N ALA A 160 -24.93 -31.11 15.43
CA ALA A 160 -23.62 -30.65 14.94
C ALA A 160 -23.03 -31.41 13.74
N ASP A 161 -22.12 -30.76 12.99
CA ASP A 161 -20.71 -31.20 12.95
C ASP A 161 -19.72 -30.10 12.47
N SER A 162 -18.45 -30.27 12.83
CA SER A 162 -17.24 -29.88 12.09
C SER A 162 -16.91 -28.38 11.90
N LYS A 163 -16.24 -27.83 12.92
CA LYS A 163 -15.29 -26.73 12.74
C LYS A 163 -14.15 -27.18 11.82
N ARG A 164 -14.10 -26.68 10.60
CA ARG A 164 -12.99 -26.92 9.65
C ARG A 164 -11.75 -26.13 10.09
N ALA A 165 -10.88 -26.75 10.88
CA ALA A 165 -9.56 -26.21 11.18
C ALA A 165 -8.76 -26.01 9.87
N PRO A 166 -7.87 -25.00 9.79
CA PRO A 166 -6.99 -24.86 8.65
C PRO A 166 -6.10 -26.12 8.56
N LYS A 167 -6.06 -26.74 7.38
CA LYS A 167 -5.25 -27.94 7.14
C LYS A 167 -3.76 -27.55 7.19
N ARG A 168 -3.15 -27.57 8.38
CA ARG A 168 -1.68 -27.67 8.51
C ARG A 168 -1.27 -28.99 7.87
N SER A 169 -0.81 -28.91 6.63
CA SER A 169 -0.34 -30.08 5.89
C SER A 169 0.80 -30.73 6.67
N SER A 170 0.65 -32.01 7.00
CA SER A 170 1.63 -32.78 7.76
C SER A 170 2.75 -33.27 6.84
N HIS A 171 3.46 -32.34 6.19
CA HIS A 171 4.65 -32.66 5.42
C HIS A 171 5.77 -33.08 6.38
N LYS A 172 6.19 -34.35 6.29
CA LYS A 172 7.31 -34.87 7.06
C LYS A 172 8.61 -34.25 6.54
N ALA A 173 9.38 -33.62 7.43
CA ALA A 173 10.69 -33.05 7.08
C ALA A 173 11.66 -34.15 6.55
N PRO A 174 12.51 -33.84 5.56
CA PRO A 174 13.61 -34.70 5.16
C PRO A 174 14.60 -34.94 6.31
N ALA A 175 15.38 -36.03 6.23
CA ALA A 175 16.37 -36.37 7.24
C ALA A 175 17.64 -35.50 7.19
N ALA A 176 17.94 -34.90 6.03
CA ALA A 176 19.01 -33.93 5.84
C ALA A 176 18.64 -32.98 4.67
N PRO A 177 19.00 -31.69 4.76
CA PRO A 177 18.74 -30.71 3.71
C PRO A 177 19.66 -30.90 2.50
N GLN A 178 19.13 -30.65 1.31
CA GLN A 178 19.87 -30.65 0.06
C GLN A 178 20.56 -29.31 -0.12
N LEU A 179 21.85 -29.21 0.21
CA LEU A 179 22.58 -27.93 0.15
C LEU A 179 22.82 -27.39 -1.27
N ARG A 180 22.83 -28.25 -2.30
CA ARG A 180 23.19 -27.90 -3.69
C ARG A 180 22.34 -28.64 -4.73
N PRO A 181 22.00 -28.04 -5.89
CA PRO A 181 21.35 -28.75 -6.99
C PRO A 181 22.29 -29.80 -7.61
N VAL A 182 21.73 -30.87 -8.21
CA VAL A 182 22.51 -31.98 -8.80
C VAL A 182 23.36 -31.54 -10.01
N LYS A 183 22.88 -30.54 -10.76
CA LYS A 183 23.60 -29.88 -11.84
C LYS A 183 23.72 -28.41 -11.49
N ARG A 184 24.90 -27.82 -11.71
CA ARG A 184 25.12 -26.36 -11.62
C ARG A 184 25.64 -25.85 -12.96
N VAL A 185 25.30 -24.61 -13.27
CA VAL A 185 25.85 -23.82 -14.37
C VAL A 185 26.67 -22.71 -13.72
N GLU A 186 27.87 -22.45 -14.22
CA GLU A 186 28.63 -21.28 -13.78
C GLU A 186 28.00 -20.03 -14.39
N ASP A 187 27.34 -19.24 -13.54
CA ASP A 187 26.70 -17.98 -13.84
C ASP A 187 27.12 -17.00 -12.73
N SER A 188 27.48 -15.78 -13.10
CA SER A 188 27.90 -14.70 -12.19
C SER A 188 26.85 -13.61 -12.04
N SER A 189 25.70 -13.73 -12.72
CA SER A 189 24.63 -12.73 -12.70
C SER A 189 24.03 -12.59 -11.29
N SER A 190 24.06 -11.35 -10.80
CA SER A 190 23.50 -10.99 -9.50
C SER A 190 21.97 -11.08 -9.49
N CYS A 191 21.42 -11.18 -8.28
CA CYS A 191 20.01 -11.04 -7.99
C CYS A 191 19.47 -9.63 -8.32
N LEU A 192 18.16 -9.44 -8.18
CA LEU A 192 17.55 -8.12 -8.36
C LEU A 192 17.96 -7.18 -7.19
N PRO A 193 18.36 -5.92 -7.44
CA PRO A 193 18.64 -4.98 -6.37
C PRO A 193 17.40 -4.72 -5.52
N GLU A 194 17.55 -4.73 -4.19
CA GLU A 194 16.45 -4.57 -3.22
C GLU A 194 15.71 -3.23 -3.34
N SER A 195 16.36 -2.25 -3.97
CA SER A 195 15.79 -0.94 -4.29
C SER A 195 14.83 -0.94 -5.49
N THR A 196 14.70 -2.06 -6.20
CA THR A 196 13.86 -2.17 -7.39
C THR A 196 12.41 -2.39 -6.97
N PRO A 197 11.50 -1.43 -7.15
CA PRO A 197 10.11 -1.62 -6.75
C PRO A 197 9.45 -2.72 -7.61
N PRO A 198 8.58 -3.57 -7.04
CA PRO A 198 7.72 -4.45 -7.80
C PRO A 198 6.91 -3.70 -8.87
N VAL A 199 6.76 -4.30 -10.05
CA VAL A 199 5.98 -3.73 -11.15
C VAL A 199 4.49 -3.67 -10.78
N TRP A 200 4.00 -4.67 -10.03
CA TRP A 200 2.67 -4.70 -9.44
C TRP A 200 2.78 -4.80 -7.92
N SER A 201 1.93 -4.06 -7.20
CA SER A 201 1.73 -4.27 -5.77
C SER A 201 1.11 -5.65 -5.52
N VAL A 202 1.20 -6.16 -4.29
CA VAL A 202 0.67 -7.48 -3.92
C VAL A 202 -0.85 -7.55 -4.14
N GLU A 203 -1.57 -6.45 -3.90
CA GLU A 203 -3.03 -6.33 -4.10
C GLU A 203 -3.38 -6.42 -5.59
N LYS A 204 -2.61 -5.74 -6.45
CA LYS A 204 -2.78 -5.78 -7.90
C LYS A 204 -2.42 -7.15 -8.47
N ALA A 205 -1.36 -7.77 -7.97
CA ALA A 205 -0.94 -9.13 -8.32
C ALA A 205 -2.02 -10.15 -7.94
N ARG A 206 -2.56 -10.06 -6.70
CA ARG A 206 -3.71 -10.85 -6.21
C ARG A 206 -4.95 -10.68 -7.09
N GLY A 207 -5.31 -9.44 -7.43
CA GLY A 207 -6.44 -9.13 -8.32
C GLY A 207 -6.29 -9.58 -9.78
N SER A 208 -5.09 -10.02 -10.19
CA SER A 208 -4.83 -10.57 -11.54
C SER A 208 -5.01 -12.09 -11.64
N LEU A 209 -5.22 -12.78 -10.52
CA LEU A 209 -5.38 -14.24 -10.49
C LEU A 209 -6.78 -14.67 -10.96
N PRO A 210 -6.90 -15.83 -11.63
CA PRO A 210 -8.20 -16.41 -11.96
C PRO A 210 -8.92 -16.95 -10.71
N GLY A 211 -10.25 -17.00 -10.77
CA GLY A 211 -11.16 -17.11 -9.63
C GLY A 211 -10.95 -18.21 -8.57
N PRO A 212 -10.40 -19.41 -8.85
CA PRO A 212 -10.19 -20.42 -7.81
C PRO A 212 -8.84 -20.33 -7.07
N ILE A 213 -7.93 -19.44 -7.49
CA ILE A 213 -6.53 -19.46 -7.02
C ILE A 213 -6.31 -18.49 -5.86
N VAL A 214 -5.91 -19.05 -4.71
CA VAL A 214 -5.50 -18.29 -3.52
C VAL A 214 -4.03 -17.91 -3.66
N TRP A 215 -3.72 -16.62 -3.49
CA TRP A 215 -2.35 -16.11 -3.61
C TRP A 215 -1.38 -16.75 -2.63
N ASP A 216 -1.79 -16.91 -1.36
CA ASP A 216 -0.92 -17.44 -0.31
C ASP A 216 -0.62 -18.95 -0.46
N ASP A 217 -1.38 -19.66 -1.32
CA ASP A 217 -1.12 -21.05 -1.72
C ASP A 217 -0.15 -21.14 -2.92
N LEU A 218 0.18 -20.02 -3.58
CA LEU A 218 1.20 -19.99 -4.64
C LEU A 218 2.61 -20.06 -4.04
N ARG A 219 3.50 -20.77 -4.73
CA ARG A 219 4.93 -20.76 -4.42
C ARG A 219 5.52 -19.36 -4.49
N LEU A 220 6.52 -19.10 -3.65
CA LEU A 220 7.16 -17.80 -3.52
C LEU A 220 7.82 -17.34 -4.84
N ASP A 221 8.43 -18.25 -5.62
CA ASP A 221 9.00 -17.88 -6.94
C ASP A 221 7.93 -17.45 -7.95
N VAL A 222 6.76 -18.10 -7.94
CA VAL A 222 5.59 -17.69 -8.74
C VAL A 222 5.05 -16.35 -8.26
N GLN A 223 4.90 -16.14 -6.95
CA GLN A 223 4.44 -14.87 -6.36
C GLN A 223 5.35 -13.71 -6.79
N ARG A 224 6.68 -13.85 -6.66
CA ARG A 224 7.63 -12.79 -7.05
C ARG A 224 7.65 -12.53 -8.55
N LEU A 225 7.50 -13.56 -9.38
CA LEU A 225 7.31 -13.39 -10.82
C LEU A 225 6.06 -12.58 -11.17
N ILE A 226 4.92 -12.83 -10.50
CA ILE A 226 3.69 -12.04 -10.73
C ILE A 226 3.88 -10.59 -10.25
N CYS A 227 4.53 -10.36 -9.11
CA CYS A 227 4.90 -9.01 -8.68
C CYS A 227 5.85 -8.30 -9.67
N SER A 228 6.65 -9.03 -10.44
CA SER A 228 7.47 -8.49 -11.55
C SER A 228 6.68 -8.19 -12.84
N GLY A 229 5.36 -8.43 -12.86
CA GLY A 229 4.47 -8.19 -14.00
C GLY A 229 4.29 -9.39 -14.94
N VAL A 230 4.72 -10.59 -14.55
CA VAL A 230 4.51 -11.81 -15.34
C VAL A 230 3.14 -12.40 -15.01
N PHE A 231 2.26 -12.54 -16.00
CA PHE A 231 0.96 -13.20 -15.80
C PHE A 231 1.14 -14.65 -15.32
N LEU A 232 0.19 -15.15 -14.52
CA LEU A 232 0.25 -16.46 -13.87
C LEU A 232 0.75 -17.59 -14.78
N LYS A 233 0.23 -17.73 -16.01
CA LYS A 233 0.64 -18.77 -16.96
C LYS A 233 2.15 -18.75 -17.27
N GLY A 234 2.75 -17.56 -17.38
CA GLY A 234 4.19 -17.40 -17.50
C GLY A 234 4.91 -17.59 -16.17
N ALA A 235 4.32 -17.12 -15.06
CA ALA A 235 4.92 -17.25 -13.73
C ALA A 235 5.04 -18.71 -13.26
N VAL A 236 4.17 -19.62 -13.73
CA VAL A 236 4.31 -21.08 -13.51
C VAL A 236 5.18 -21.78 -14.54
N SER A 237 5.29 -21.27 -15.78
CA SER A 237 6.14 -21.89 -16.82
C SER A 237 7.62 -21.52 -16.67
N TRP A 238 7.95 -20.27 -16.34
CA TRP A 238 9.33 -19.79 -16.27
C TRP A 238 10.21 -20.57 -15.29
N PRO A 239 9.75 -20.98 -14.08
CA PRO A 239 10.53 -21.83 -13.19
C PRO A 239 10.77 -23.26 -13.71
N GLN A 240 10.00 -23.71 -14.71
CA GLN A 240 10.16 -25.00 -15.40
C GLN A 240 10.89 -24.90 -16.74
N GLU A 241 11.17 -23.70 -17.21
CA GLU A 241 11.95 -23.45 -18.42
C GLU A 241 13.45 -23.36 -18.09
N ASP A 242 14.30 -23.71 -19.07
CA ASP A 242 15.76 -23.74 -18.89
C ASP A 242 16.39 -22.34 -18.88
N ARG A 243 16.22 -21.59 -17.78
CA ARG A 243 16.58 -20.16 -17.73
C ARG A 243 16.98 -19.61 -16.34
N PRO A 244 17.81 -18.55 -16.29
CA PRO A 244 18.26 -17.89 -15.06
C PRO A 244 17.19 -16.95 -14.48
N VAL A 245 16.19 -17.51 -13.80
CA VAL A 245 15.10 -16.74 -13.17
C VAL A 245 15.55 -15.97 -11.92
N HIS A 246 16.63 -16.38 -11.25
CA HIS A 246 17.13 -15.79 -9.99
C HIS A 246 17.41 -14.28 -10.09
N THR A 247 17.77 -13.80 -11.29
CA THR A 247 17.95 -12.37 -11.62
C THR A 247 16.69 -11.51 -11.46
N ARG A 248 15.51 -12.13 -11.21
CA ARG A 248 14.22 -11.47 -10.98
C ARG A 248 13.81 -11.39 -9.52
N PHE A 249 14.59 -11.96 -8.61
CA PHE A 249 14.29 -12.01 -7.18
C PHE A 249 15.23 -11.10 -6.41
N CYS A 250 14.69 -10.34 -5.45
CA CYS A 250 15.51 -9.56 -4.52
C CYS A 250 16.39 -10.49 -3.66
N GLN A 251 17.46 -9.96 -3.08
CA GLN A 251 18.42 -10.78 -2.32
C GLN A 251 17.75 -11.54 -1.16
N GLY A 252 16.91 -10.86 -0.38
CA GLY A 252 16.19 -11.50 0.73
C GLY A 252 15.25 -12.62 0.26
N ASP A 253 14.46 -12.34 -0.77
CA ASP A 253 13.55 -13.29 -1.41
C ASP A 253 14.28 -14.52 -1.97
N LEU A 254 15.40 -14.31 -2.68
CA LEU A 254 16.19 -15.39 -3.26
C LEU A 254 16.77 -16.31 -2.18
N VAL A 255 17.30 -15.73 -1.10
CA VAL A 255 17.84 -16.48 0.04
C VAL A 255 16.74 -17.25 0.77
N GLU A 256 15.56 -16.66 0.96
CA GLU A 256 14.40 -17.35 1.53
C GLU A 256 13.93 -18.52 0.66
N MET A 257 13.82 -18.32 -0.66
CA MET A 257 13.46 -19.36 -1.62
C MET A 257 14.45 -20.52 -1.58
N LEU A 258 15.75 -20.23 -1.70
CA LEU A 258 16.81 -21.24 -1.64
C LEU A 258 16.81 -21.98 -0.30
N SER A 259 16.64 -21.28 0.83
CA SER A 259 16.54 -21.90 2.17
C SER A 259 15.40 -22.92 2.24
N ARG A 260 14.20 -22.52 1.80
CA ARG A 260 13.03 -23.41 1.76
C ARG A 260 13.26 -24.60 0.81
N MET A 261 13.84 -24.37 -0.37
CA MET A 261 14.14 -25.42 -1.35
C MET A 261 15.20 -26.41 -0.85
N MET A 262 16.24 -25.93 -0.16
CA MET A 262 17.29 -26.74 0.46
C MET A 262 16.72 -27.60 1.57
N PHE A 263 15.94 -27.01 2.49
CA PHE A 263 15.33 -27.73 3.62
C PHE A 263 14.35 -28.83 3.14
N TRP A 264 13.56 -28.56 2.10
CA TRP A 264 12.55 -29.49 1.59
C TRP A 264 13.04 -30.41 0.46
N ASN A 265 14.32 -30.38 0.11
CA ASN A 265 14.97 -31.15 -0.95
C ASN A 265 14.33 -30.96 -2.35
N GLN A 266 13.99 -29.70 -2.68
CA GLN A 266 13.28 -29.33 -3.93
C GLN A 266 14.11 -28.44 -4.86
N LEU A 267 15.43 -28.33 -4.66
CA LEU A 267 16.32 -27.57 -5.55
C LEU A 267 16.35 -28.06 -7.00
N ASN A 268 15.92 -29.31 -7.27
CA ASN A 268 15.85 -29.89 -8.62
C ASN A 268 14.43 -29.93 -9.21
N GLU A 269 13.38 -29.56 -8.44
CA GLU A 269 11.97 -29.51 -8.92
C GLU A 269 11.69 -28.27 -9.78
N SER A 270 12.69 -27.41 -9.96
CA SER A 270 12.65 -26.22 -10.81
C SER A 270 14.00 -26.06 -11.49
N HIS A 271 13.98 -25.45 -12.67
CA HIS A 271 15.15 -25.35 -13.54
C HIS A 271 16.07 -24.19 -13.16
N TRP A 272 15.52 -23.13 -12.55
CA TRP A 272 16.27 -21.90 -12.24
C TRP A 272 17.39 -22.01 -11.19
N PRO A 273 17.31 -22.85 -10.11
CA PRO A 273 18.32 -22.83 -9.05
C PRO A 273 19.73 -23.15 -9.54
N LYS A 274 19.89 -23.99 -10.56
CA LYS A 274 21.23 -24.33 -11.11
C LYS A 274 22.00 -23.15 -11.70
N TYR A 275 21.32 -22.03 -11.99
CA TYR A 275 21.93 -20.79 -12.48
C TYR A 275 22.21 -19.80 -11.35
N ALA A 276 21.72 -20.01 -10.13
CA ALA A 276 21.99 -19.07 -9.03
C ALA A 276 23.47 -19.17 -8.60
N PRO A 277 24.20 -18.04 -8.51
CA PRO A 277 25.58 -18.02 -7.99
C PRO A 277 25.75 -18.70 -6.63
N GLU A 278 26.94 -19.25 -6.38
CA GLU A 278 27.26 -20.00 -5.16
C GLU A 278 27.07 -19.16 -3.89
N ARG A 279 27.42 -17.87 -3.93
CA ARG A 279 27.19 -16.92 -2.83
C ARG A 279 25.77 -16.90 -2.25
N TYR A 280 24.73 -17.14 -3.05
CA TYR A 280 23.35 -17.19 -2.55
C TYR A 280 23.00 -18.49 -1.83
N TYR A 281 23.72 -19.58 -2.12
CA TYR A 281 23.62 -20.83 -1.36
C TYR A 281 24.28 -20.70 0.01
N LEU A 282 25.47 -20.08 0.07
CA LEU A 282 26.15 -19.77 1.33
C LEU A 282 25.28 -18.88 2.24
N ALA A 283 24.59 -17.90 1.66
CA ALA A 283 23.62 -17.07 2.37
C ALA A 283 22.42 -17.88 2.89
N ALA A 284 21.90 -18.82 2.10
CA ALA A 284 20.79 -19.69 2.47
C ALA A 284 21.18 -20.75 3.53
N GLU A 285 22.42 -21.24 3.52
CA GLU A 285 22.98 -22.08 4.60
C GLU A 285 23.00 -21.30 5.92
N ALA A 286 23.65 -20.13 5.95
CA ALA A 286 23.70 -19.29 7.15
C ALA A 286 22.30 -18.88 7.66
N HIS A 287 21.32 -18.72 6.76
CA HIS A 287 19.94 -18.47 7.12
C HIS A 287 19.24 -19.71 7.71
N LEU A 288 19.51 -20.92 7.20
CA LEU A 288 19.02 -22.18 7.78
C LEU A 288 19.62 -22.46 9.15
N ASP A 289 20.93 -22.26 9.34
CA ASP A 289 21.60 -22.38 10.65
C ASP A 289 20.95 -21.43 11.68
N GLY A 290 20.63 -20.21 11.25
CA GLY A 290 19.93 -19.22 12.06
C GLY A 290 18.49 -19.61 12.41
N LEU A 291 17.81 -20.41 11.58
CA LEU A 291 16.47 -20.95 11.85
C LEU A 291 16.51 -22.18 12.78
N GLU A 292 17.52 -23.04 12.63
CA GLU A 292 17.76 -24.17 13.55
C GLU A 292 17.99 -23.65 14.97
N GLY A 293 18.83 -22.61 15.14
CA GLY A 293 19.04 -21.95 16.43
C GLY A 293 17.81 -21.26 17.04
N GLN A 294 16.70 -21.14 16.28
CA GLN A 294 15.41 -20.62 16.75
C GLN A 294 14.34 -21.72 16.88
N GLU A 295 14.65 -22.99 16.58
CA GLU A 295 13.71 -24.11 16.44
C GLU A 295 12.55 -23.85 15.44
N VAL A 296 12.75 -22.94 14.46
CA VAL A 296 11.72 -22.57 13.47
C VAL A 296 11.90 -23.35 12.18
N GLN A 297 10.90 -24.16 11.82
CA GLN A 297 10.89 -24.87 10.55
C GLN A 297 10.51 -23.93 9.37
N PRO A 298 11.27 -23.94 8.24
CA PRO A 298 10.89 -23.20 7.04
C PRO A 298 9.52 -23.62 6.48
N PRO A 299 8.69 -22.69 5.98
CA PRO A 299 7.43 -23.03 5.29
C PRO A 299 7.66 -24.02 4.14
N PHE A 300 6.68 -24.90 3.92
CA PHE A 300 6.75 -25.90 2.85
C PHE A 300 6.92 -25.26 1.48
N TRP A 301 7.89 -25.75 0.68
CA TRP A 301 8.15 -25.21 -0.66
C TRP A 301 7.08 -25.64 -1.67
N GLY A 302 6.81 -26.93 -1.77
CA GLY A 302 5.77 -27.48 -2.65
C GLY A 302 6.16 -27.63 -4.13
N ARG A 303 5.49 -28.59 -4.77
CA ARG A 303 5.58 -28.82 -6.22
C ARG A 303 4.84 -27.71 -6.96
N LEU A 304 5.36 -27.31 -8.11
CA LEU A 304 4.62 -26.48 -9.06
C LEU A 304 3.49 -27.33 -9.65
N SER A 305 2.25 -26.92 -9.41
CA SER A 305 1.08 -27.53 -10.04
C SER A 305 1.18 -27.36 -11.55
N THR A 306 1.44 -28.45 -12.26
CA THR A 306 1.34 -28.51 -13.72
C THR A 306 -0.11 -28.30 -14.11
N THR A 307 -0.40 -27.23 -14.85
CA THR A 307 -1.74 -26.91 -15.38
C THR A 307 -2.09 -27.82 -16.56
N GLY A 308 -1.98 -29.13 -16.37
CA GLY A 308 -2.12 -30.16 -17.42
C GLY A 308 -3.04 -31.34 -17.04
N ASP A 309 -3.28 -31.58 -15.74
CA ASP A 309 -4.08 -32.72 -15.27
C ASP A 309 -5.54 -32.33 -14.94
N THR A 310 -6.05 -31.23 -15.52
CA THR A 310 -7.45 -30.79 -15.36
C THR A 310 -7.95 -30.02 -16.60
N GLU A 311 -7.59 -30.50 -17.80
CA GLU A 311 -8.22 -30.10 -19.07
C GLU A 311 -8.73 -31.33 -19.85
N GLU A 312 -9.42 -32.26 -19.18
CA GLU A 312 -10.15 -33.37 -19.85
C GLU A 312 -11.48 -33.74 -19.17
N GLU A 313 -12.19 -32.78 -18.57
CA GLU A 313 -13.65 -32.90 -18.37
C GLU A 313 -14.29 -31.51 -18.31
N LEU A 314 -15.47 -31.36 -18.94
CA LEU A 314 -16.30 -30.15 -19.02
C LEU A 314 -15.85 -29.02 -19.99
N LEU A 315 -15.84 -29.34 -21.30
CA LEU A 315 -16.24 -28.36 -22.33
C LEU A 315 -17.74 -28.51 -22.66
N PRO A 316 -18.56 -27.47 -22.47
CA PRO A 316 -19.69 -27.16 -23.35
C PRO A 316 -19.12 -26.34 -24.53
N GLU A 317 -18.93 -26.90 -25.72
CA GLU A 317 -20.03 -27.24 -26.65
C GLU A 317 -20.37 -26.05 -27.59
N ASP A 318 -20.10 -24.81 -27.14
CA ASP A 318 -20.77 -23.65 -27.72
C ASP A 318 -20.12 -22.29 -27.34
N PHE A 319 -19.04 -21.90 -28.03
CA PHE A 319 -18.78 -20.47 -28.33
C PHE A 319 -17.92 -20.21 -29.59
N VAL A 320 -18.10 -21.00 -30.66
CA VAL A 320 -17.59 -20.62 -31.99
C VAL A 320 -18.56 -19.63 -32.64
N THR A 321 -18.35 -18.32 -32.44
CA THR A 321 -18.39 -17.27 -33.48
C THR A 321 -18.34 -15.83 -32.92
N ARG A 322 -17.15 -15.22 -32.93
CA ARG A 322 -16.85 -13.85 -33.45
C ARG A 322 -15.52 -13.33 -32.87
N GLY A 323 -14.72 -12.68 -33.72
CA GLY A 323 -13.62 -11.83 -33.26
C GLY A 323 -12.21 -12.27 -33.66
N ASN A 324 -11.97 -12.53 -34.96
CA ASN A 324 -10.61 -12.52 -35.50
C ASN A 324 -9.92 -11.19 -35.16
N TRP A 325 -8.83 -11.24 -34.40
CA TRP A 325 -7.78 -10.21 -34.44
C TRP A 325 -6.44 -10.90 -34.66
N MET A 326 -6.07 -11.01 -35.94
CA MET A 326 -4.75 -11.47 -36.33
C MET A 326 -3.66 -10.48 -35.91
N PHE A 327 -2.47 -11.05 -35.72
CA PHE A 327 -1.18 -10.37 -35.67
C PHE A 327 -1.08 -9.11 -36.53
N SER A 328 -0.50 -8.05 -35.94
CA SER A 328 0.20 -7.00 -36.68
C SER A 328 1.58 -6.77 -36.08
N ARG A 329 2.61 -7.39 -36.68
CA ARG A 329 3.94 -6.78 -36.71
C ARG A 329 3.88 -5.63 -37.71
N VAL A 330 4.10 -4.41 -37.25
CA VAL A 330 4.58 -3.32 -38.13
C VAL A 330 5.77 -2.67 -37.44
N ALA A 331 6.89 -2.60 -38.17
CA ALA A 331 8.09 -1.91 -37.74
C ALA A 331 8.00 -0.41 -38.07
N SER A 332 8.76 0.39 -37.33
CA SER A 332 9.32 1.70 -37.71
C SER A 332 8.50 2.63 -38.60
N SER A 333 8.01 3.74 -38.03
CA SER A 333 8.29 5.10 -38.56
C SER A 333 7.77 6.23 -37.66
N GLN A 334 8.53 7.32 -37.62
CA GLN A 334 8.15 8.69 -37.23
C GLN A 334 7.76 8.96 -35.74
N LEU A 335 8.76 9.44 -34.99
CA LEU A 335 8.57 10.30 -33.82
C LEU A 335 8.47 11.78 -34.27
N PRO A 336 7.56 12.60 -33.71
CA PRO A 336 7.60 14.05 -33.91
C PRO A 336 8.74 14.69 -33.12
N ARG A 337 9.46 15.63 -33.74
CA ARG A 337 10.57 16.37 -33.12
C ARG A 337 10.02 17.35 -32.06
N VAL A 338 10.31 17.10 -30.78
CA VAL A 338 10.22 18.14 -29.75
C VAL A 338 11.54 18.93 -29.76
N GLN A 339 11.49 20.20 -30.18
CA GLN A 339 12.66 21.08 -30.10
C GLN A 339 12.86 21.56 -28.66
N SER A 340 13.93 21.09 -28.02
CA SER A 340 14.35 21.61 -26.72
C SER A 340 15.08 22.95 -26.92
N ARG A 341 14.41 24.07 -26.61
CA ARG A 341 15.08 25.38 -26.49
C ARG A 341 15.87 25.41 -25.18
N ARG A 342 17.21 25.37 -25.28
CA ARG A 342 18.07 25.83 -24.19
C ARG A 342 17.81 27.33 -23.98
N VAL A 343 17.57 27.72 -22.74
CA VAL A 343 17.82 29.09 -22.28
C VAL A 343 19.19 29.06 -21.60
N SER A 344 20.17 29.71 -22.21
CA SER A 344 21.46 29.96 -21.54
C SER A 344 21.31 31.20 -20.67
N ASN A 345 21.70 31.11 -19.40
CA ASN A 345 22.04 32.29 -18.62
C ASN A 345 23.37 32.85 -19.15
N GLY A 346 23.43 34.16 -19.36
CA GLY A 346 24.61 34.90 -19.81
C GLY A 346 24.34 36.39 -19.63
N ASP A 347 25.21 37.05 -18.85
CA ASP A 347 24.99 38.36 -18.26
C ASP A 347 25.08 39.57 -19.23
N LEU A 348 24.78 40.74 -18.63
CA LEU A 348 25.29 42.10 -18.93
C LEU A 348 24.55 42.99 -19.96
N VAL A 349 23.79 43.94 -19.37
CA VAL A 349 24.00 45.41 -19.49
C VAL A 349 23.51 46.17 -20.74
N SER A 350 22.96 47.37 -20.46
CA SER A 350 22.73 48.52 -21.38
C SER A 350 21.64 48.35 -22.46
N GLU A 351 20.88 49.37 -22.88
CA GLU A 351 20.68 50.76 -22.43
C GLU A 351 19.49 51.40 -23.23
N TRP A 352 19.04 52.60 -22.82
CA TRP A 352 18.32 53.62 -23.63
C TRP A 352 17.06 53.29 -24.48
N HIS A 353 15.92 53.74 -23.96
CA HIS A 353 14.99 54.74 -24.56
C HIS A 353 13.87 54.40 -25.57
N LYS A 354 12.75 55.10 -25.31
CA LYS A 354 11.61 55.49 -26.18
C LYS A 354 10.67 54.36 -26.65
N ASN A 355 9.34 54.55 -26.63
CA ASN A 355 8.52 55.76 -26.45
C ASN A 355 7.31 55.48 -25.55
#